data_AF-A0A1L8TQV1-F1
#
_entry.id   AF-A0A1L8TQV1-F1
#
_cell.length_a   1.000
_cell.length_b   1.000
_cell.length_c   1.000
_cell.angle_alpha   90.00
_cell.angle_beta   90.00
_cell.angle_gamma   90.00
#
_symmetry.space_group_name_H-M   'P 1'
#
loop_
_entity.id
_entity.type
_entity.pdbx_description
1 polymer ?
#
loop_
_entity_poly.entity_id
_entity_poly.type
_entity_poly.pdbx_seq_one_letter_code
_entity_poly.pdbx_strand_id
1 'polypeptide(L)'
;MLNLRDQAIRLRWSSFASFGIAVGKLIVAIMTFSIFLGINAFYTATIGYGKHQSAVGLSRRDEISEESYYRRIGLLILVASIIYLIYGMRMFFTNTVTDYEKIPAISIAAITFFELGLNLFGIVKSNKDKDLLLQAAKLLNLSSALIGLVLTQAALLSFTETKTHPIANLITTILFSGINIVIGIWMLAKKMPENLNQ
;
A
#
# COMPACT_ATOMS: atom_id res chain seq x y z
N MET A 1 2.25 -13.35 24.17
CA MET A 1 1.23 -13.24 23.10
C MET A 1 0.49 -11.92 23.31
N LEU A 2 0.35 -11.06 22.30
CA LEU A 2 -0.29 -9.74 22.46
C LEU A 2 -1.82 -9.87 22.53
N ASN A 3 -2.44 -9.09 23.43
CA ASN A 3 -3.89 -9.04 23.57
C ASN A 3 -4.51 -8.30 22.35
N LEU A 4 -5.79 -8.52 22.03
CA LEU A 4 -6.47 -7.88 20.89
C LEU A 4 -6.40 -6.34 20.96
N ARG A 5 -6.53 -5.78 22.17
CA ARG A 5 -6.34 -4.35 22.43
C ARG A 5 -4.97 -3.84 21.99
N ASP A 6 -3.89 -4.58 22.31
CA ASP A 6 -2.54 -4.19 21.92
C ASP A 6 -2.35 -4.24 20.39
N GLN A 7 -3.04 -5.17 19.72
CA GLN A 7 -3.01 -5.28 18.26
C GLN A 7 -3.76 -4.14 17.58
N ALA A 8 -4.91 -3.74 18.12
CA ALA A 8 -5.63 -2.55 17.65
C ALA A 8 -4.78 -1.28 17.83
N ILE A 9 -4.14 -1.10 19.00
CA ILE A 9 -3.23 0.02 19.26
C ILE A 9 -2.06 0.02 18.27
N ARG A 10 -1.42 -1.14 18.03
CA ARG A 10 -0.34 -1.28 17.05
C ARG A 10 -0.78 -0.90 15.64
N LEU A 11 -1.99 -1.31 15.23
CA LEU A 11 -2.52 -0.96 13.91
C LEU A 11 -2.80 0.53 13.78
N ARG A 12 -3.29 1.19 14.84
CA ARG A 12 -3.43 2.66 14.86
C ARG A 12 -2.09 3.34 14.70
N TRP A 13 -1.06 2.91 15.42
CA TRP A 13 0.30 3.45 15.25
C TRP A 13 0.85 3.22 13.84
N SER A 14 0.64 2.03 13.26
CA SER A 14 1.06 1.75 11.88
C SER A 14 0.28 2.60 10.86
N SER A 15 -1.00 2.89 11.12
CA SER A 15 -1.83 3.79 10.31
C SER A 15 -1.28 5.22 10.34
N PHE A 16 -0.98 5.75 11.54
CA PHE A 16 -0.37 7.07 11.67
C PHE A 16 1.00 7.15 10.98
N ALA A 17 1.83 6.10 11.10
CA ALA A 17 3.10 6.04 10.39
C ALA A 17 2.91 6.08 8.87
N SER A 18 1.94 5.32 8.31
CA SER A 18 1.60 5.38 6.89
C SER A 18 1.13 6.78 6.48
N PHE A 19 0.28 7.45 7.26
CA PHE A 19 -0.11 8.84 6.95
C PHE A 19 1.08 9.81 6.99
N GLY A 20 1.98 9.68 7.96
CA GLY A 20 3.20 10.48 8.02
C GLY A 20 4.09 10.31 6.79
N ILE A 21 4.25 9.06 6.33
CA ILE A 21 5.01 8.74 5.11
C ILE A 21 4.30 9.31 3.87
N ALA A 22 2.97 9.19 3.79
CA ALA A 22 2.20 9.77 2.69
C ALA A 22 2.39 11.30 2.61
N VAL A 23 2.35 12.01 3.74
CA VAL A 23 2.64 13.44 3.81
C VAL A 23 4.06 13.74 3.36
N GLY A 24 5.05 12.98 3.84
CA GLY A 24 6.44 13.12 3.41
C GLY A 24 6.62 12.97 1.90
N LYS A 25 6.02 11.94 1.30
CA LYS A 25 6.03 11.74 -0.16
C LYS A 25 5.31 12.86 -0.89
N LEU A 26 4.19 13.37 -0.35
CA LEU A 26 3.44 14.45 -0.97
C LEU A 26 4.24 15.76 -1.00
N ILE A 27 4.97 16.08 0.09
CA ILE A 27 5.88 17.23 0.14
C ILE A 27 6.95 17.09 -0.95
N VAL A 28 7.61 15.93 -1.02
CA VAL A 28 8.63 15.68 -2.05
C VAL A 28 8.00 15.72 -3.46
N ALA A 29 6.77 15.22 -3.63
CA ALA A 29 6.05 15.25 -4.90
C ALA A 29 5.79 16.68 -5.37
N ILE A 30 5.37 17.58 -4.46
CA ILE A 30 5.15 18.99 -4.77
C ILE A 30 6.47 19.67 -5.12
N MET A 31 7.53 19.45 -4.33
CA MET A 31 8.85 20.05 -4.59
C MET A 31 9.44 19.61 -5.94
N THR A 32 9.14 18.39 -6.37
CA THR A 32 9.66 17.79 -7.61
C THR A 32 8.70 17.87 -8.79
N PHE A 33 7.51 18.43 -8.58
CA PHE A 33 6.39 18.37 -9.53
C PHE A 33 6.08 16.95 -10.04
N SER A 34 6.31 15.93 -9.21
CA SER A 34 6.14 14.53 -9.58
C SER A 34 4.74 14.01 -9.28
N ILE A 35 3.93 13.91 -10.33
CA ILE A 35 2.60 13.30 -10.26
C ILE A 35 2.69 11.82 -9.86
N PHE A 36 3.73 11.10 -10.32
CA PHE A 36 3.92 9.69 -9.99
C PHE A 36 4.14 9.48 -8.48
N LEU A 37 4.98 10.32 -7.87
CA LEU A 37 5.18 10.29 -6.43
C LEU A 37 3.93 10.73 -5.67
N GLY A 38 3.18 11.71 -6.19
CA GLY A 38 1.89 12.12 -5.63
C GLY A 38 0.85 11.00 -5.60
N ILE A 39 0.78 10.20 -6.66
CA ILE A 39 -0.10 9.02 -6.72
C ILE A 39 0.37 7.93 -5.76
N ASN A 40 1.68 7.75 -5.62
CA ASN A 40 2.22 6.83 -4.63
C ASN A 40 1.94 7.30 -3.20
N ALA A 41 2.00 8.61 -2.92
CA ALA A 41 1.60 9.20 -1.65
C ALA A 41 0.11 8.94 -1.35
N PHE A 42 -0.76 9.12 -2.35
CA PHE A 42 -2.18 8.79 -2.25
C PHE A 42 -2.42 7.29 -1.97
N TYR A 43 -1.65 6.42 -2.62
CA TYR A 43 -1.70 4.98 -2.34
C TYR A 43 -1.32 4.69 -0.88
N THR A 44 -0.19 5.22 -0.39
CA THR A 44 0.23 5.09 1.01
C THR A 44 -0.83 5.61 1.99
N ALA A 45 -1.50 6.73 1.67
CA ALA A 45 -2.60 7.25 2.49
C ALA A 45 -3.79 6.29 2.52
N THR A 46 -4.14 5.68 1.39
CA THR A 46 -5.19 4.65 1.30
C THR A 46 -4.87 3.45 2.20
N ILE A 47 -3.59 3.03 2.23
CA ILE A 47 -3.12 1.97 3.13
C ILE A 47 -3.26 2.40 4.60
N GLY A 48 -2.88 3.64 4.94
CA GLY A 48 -3.09 4.22 6.26
C GLY A 48 -4.55 4.17 6.69
N TYR A 49 -5.47 4.53 5.80
CA TYR A 49 -6.90 4.48 6.03
C TYR A 49 -7.43 3.04 6.22
N GLY A 50 -6.96 2.09 5.41
CA GLY A 50 -7.29 0.67 5.57
C GLY A 50 -6.85 0.12 6.93
N LYS A 51 -5.62 0.47 7.38
CA LYS A 51 -5.12 0.07 8.71
C LYS A 51 -5.94 0.67 9.84
N HIS A 52 -6.40 1.91 9.67
CA HIS A 52 -7.31 2.55 10.63
C HIS A 52 -8.63 1.79 10.72
N GLN A 53 -9.23 1.42 9.57
CA GLN A 53 -10.44 0.60 9.54
C GLN A 53 -10.24 -0.77 10.21
N SER A 54 -9.14 -1.47 9.96
CA SER A 54 -8.81 -2.72 10.68
C SER A 54 -8.75 -2.51 12.19
N ALA A 55 -8.16 -1.40 12.66
CA ALA A 55 -8.06 -1.11 14.09
C ALA A 55 -9.42 -0.77 14.73
N VAL A 56 -10.25 0.01 14.03
CA VAL A 56 -11.61 0.34 14.47
C VAL A 56 -12.47 -0.91 14.50
N GLY A 57 -12.43 -1.74 13.46
CA GLY A 57 -13.14 -3.01 13.40
C GLY A 57 -12.75 -3.95 14.55
N LEU A 58 -11.45 -4.04 14.88
CA LEU A 58 -10.98 -4.83 16.03
C LEU A 58 -11.47 -4.30 17.37
N SER A 59 -11.66 -2.99 17.48
CA SER A 59 -12.12 -2.34 18.72
C SER A 59 -13.64 -2.37 18.87
N ARG A 60 -14.39 -2.54 17.76
CA ARG A 60 -15.86 -2.53 17.68
C ARG A 60 -16.41 -3.83 17.12
N ARG A 61 -15.73 -4.95 17.38
CA ARG A 61 -16.07 -6.28 16.88
C ARG A 61 -17.52 -6.69 17.21
N ASP A 62 -18.05 -6.20 18.33
CA ASP A 62 -19.39 -6.53 18.80
C ASP A 62 -20.51 -5.73 18.12
N GLU A 63 -20.16 -4.61 17.46
CA GLU A 63 -21.14 -3.68 16.87
C GLU A 63 -21.29 -3.87 15.35
N ILE A 64 -20.20 -4.23 14.66
CA ILE A 64 -20.14 -4.27 13.20
C ILE A 64 -19.41 -5.53 12.76
N SER A 65 -19.98 -6.21 11.75
CA SER A 65 -19.37 -7.42 11.18
C SER A 65 -17.96 -7.15 10.64
N GLU A 66 -16.99 -7.93 11.12
CA GLU A 66 -15.60 -7.92 10.64
C GLU A 66 -15.52 -8.15 9.12
N GLU A 67 -16.45 -8.92 8.56
CA GLU A 67 -16.58 -9.17 7.12
C GLU A 67 -16.77 -7.87 6.33
N SER A 68 -17.59 -6.94 6.86
CA SER A 68 -17.85 -5.67 6.19
C SER A 68 -16.59 -4.83 6.06
N TYR A 69 -15.82 -4.72 7.15
CA TYR A 69 -14.52 -4.02 7.14
C TYR A 69 -13.52 -4.72 6.23
N TYR A 70 -13.44 -6.04 6.28
CA TYR A 70 -12.55 -6.82 5.42
C TYR A 70 -12.83 -6.59 3.93
N ARG A 71 -14.11 -6.66 3.52
CA ARG A 71 -14.51 -6.38 2.13
C ARG A 71 -14.27 -4.93 1.73
N ARG A 72 -14.54 -3.96 2.61
CA ARG A 72 -14.22 -2.54 2.36
C ARG A 72 -12.72 -2.33 2.14
N ILE A 73 -11.87 -2.99 2.93
CA ILE A 73 -10.41 -2.95 2.74
C ILE A 73 -10.00 -3.59 1.41
N GLY A 74 -10.60 -4.73 1.06
CA GLY A 74 -10.39 -5.37 -0.24
C GLY A 74 -10.75 -4.45 -1.42
N LEU A 75 -11.90 -3.76 -1.32
CA LEU A 75 -12.32 -2.77 -2.31
C LEU A 75 -11.35 -1.57 -2.38
N LEU A 76 -10.85 -1.09 -1.24
CA LEU A 76 -9.85 -0.01 -1.20
C LEU A 76 -8.57 -0.42 -1.94
N ILE A 77 -8.02 -1.61 -1.67
CA ILE A 77 -6.83 -2.14 -2.36
C ILE A 77 -7.10 -2.26 -3.86
N LEU A 78 -8.26 -2.80 -4.23
CA LEU A 78 -8.65 -2.98 -5.63
C LEU A 78 -8.69 -1.65 -6.39
N VAL A 79 -9.47 -0.69 -5.89
CA VAL A 79 -9.66 0.61 -6.54
C VAL A 79 -8.34 1.37 -6.62
N ALA A 80 -7.57 1.44 -5.53
CA ALA A 80 -6.28 2.12 -5.51
C ALA A 80 -5.29 1.50 -6.50
N SER A 81 -5.28 0.18 -6.65
CA SER A 81 -4.37 -0.53 -7.55
C SER A 81 -4.76 -0.39 -9.01
N ILE A 82 -6.06 -0.32 -9.32
CA ILE A 82 -6.55 0.02 -10.66
C ILE A 82 -6.14 1.44 -11.04
N ILE A 83 -6.33 2.42 -10.14
CA ILE A 83 -5.91 3.81 -10.38
C ILE A 83 -4.41 3.88 -10.63
N TYR A 84 -3.60 3.18 -9.81
CA TYR A 84 -2.16 3.13 -9.96
C TYR A 84 -1.73 2.51 -11.31
N LEU A 85 -2.38 1.40 -11.70
CA LEU A 85 -2.12 0.72 -12.96
C LEU A 85 -2.48 1.61 -14.17
N ILE A 86 -3.65 2.24 -14.17
CA ILE A 86 -4.08 3.17 -15.22
C ILE A 86 -3.07 4.30 -15.36
N TYR A 87 -2.60 4.85 -14.24
CA TYR A 87 -1.61 5.91 -14.28
C TYR A 87 -0.27 5.45 -14.88
N GLY A 88 0.25 4.29 -14.45
CA GLY A 88 1.51 3.77 -15.01
C GLY A 88 1.39 3.42 -16.50
N MET A 89 0.23 2.93 -16.96
CA MET A 89 -0.05 2.74 -18.38
C MET A 89 -0.08 4.07 -19.14
N ARG A 90 -0.78 5.08 -18.61
CA ARG A 90 -0.82 6.42 -19.22
C ARG A 90 0.60 6.98 -19.39
N MET A 91 1.40 6.90 -18.34
CA MET A 91 2.78 7.41 -18.31
C MET A 91 3.65 6.79 -19.40
N PHE A 92 3.48 5.49 -19.66
CA PHE A 92 4.15 4.79 -20.75
C PHE A 92 3.69 5.29 -22.13
N PHE A 93 2.38 5.42 -22.36
CA PHE A 93 1.86 5.88 -23.66
C PHE A 93 2.16 7.35 -23.96
N THR A 94 2.30 8.20 -22.95
CA THR A 94 2.64 9.61 -23.12
C THR A 94 4.15 9.86 -23.21
N ASN A 95 5.00 8.83 -23.13
CA ASN A 95 6.46 8.93 -23.04
C ASN A 95 6.94 9.93 -21.96
N THR A 96 6.11 10.15 -20.95
CA THR A 96 6.47 11.01 -19.81
C THR A 96 7.32 10.18 -18.88
N VAL A 97 8.63 10.34 -18.93
CA VAL A 97 9.54 9.70 -18.00
C VAL A 97 9.66 10.57 -16.76
N THR A 98 9.60 9.97 -15.58
CA THR A 98 10.03 10.65 -14.36
C THR A 98 11.55 10.71 -14.34
N ASP A 99 12.08 11.85 -14.78
CA ASP A 99 13.45 12.23 -14.50
C ASP A 99 13.48 12.99 -13.18
N TYR A 100 14.19 12.43 -12.21
CA TYR A 100 14.41 13.06 -10.91
C TYR A 100 15.84 13.56 -10.85
N GLU A 101 16.03 14.79 -10.38
CA GLU A 101 17.36 15.20 -9.95
C GLU A 101 17.86 14.27 -8.83
N LYS A 102 19.17 14.08 -8.77
CA LYS A 102 19.82 13.08 -7.91
C LYS A 102 19.39 13.17 -6.44
N ILE A 103 19.26 14.39 -5.89
CA ILE A 103 18.92 14.62 -4.48
C ILE A 103 17.45 14.20 -4.19
N PRO A 104 16.45 14.65 -4.97
CA PRO A 104 15.10 14.11 -4.89
C PRO A 104 15.02 12.58 -5.07
N ALA A 105 15.76 12.02 -6.03
CA ALA A 105 15.71 10.58 -6.31
C ALA A 105 16.19 9.74 -5.12
N ILE A 106 17.28 10.16 -4.47
CA ILE A 106 17.80 9.54 -3.24
C ILE A 106 16.79 9.66 -2.10
N SER A 107 16.15 10.84 -1.96
CA SER A 107 15.15 11.07 -0.92
C SER A 107 13.93 10.18 -1.09
N ILE A 108 13.45 10.02 -2.33
CA ILE A 108 12.35 9.12 -2.69
C ILE A 108 12.72 7.69 -2.33
N ALA A 109 13.89 7.21 -2.78
CA ALA A 109 14.36 5.86 -2.50
C ALA A 109 14.47 5.60 -0.99
N ALA A 110 15.02 6.54 -0.21
CA ALA A 110 15.12 6.40 1.24
C ALA A 110 13.75 6.28 1.91
N ILE A 111 12.80 7.15 1.55
CA ILE A 111 11.43 7.12 2.10
C ILE A 111 10.72 5.82 1.72
N THR A 112 10.85 5.35 0.47
CA THR A 112 10.20 4.11 0.03
C THR A 112 10.83 2.87 0.63
N PHE A 113 12.15 2.81 0.78
CA PHE A 113 12.82 1.71 1.48
C PHE A 113 12.42 1.65 2.95
N PHE A 114 12.33 2.79 3.63
CA PHE A 114 11.86 2.85 5.01
C PHE A 114 10.41 2.34 5.13
N GLU A 115 9.52 2.79 4.25
CA GLU A 115 8.14 2.30 4.20
C GLU A 115 8.05 0.80 3.90
N LEU A 116 8.83 0.32 2.93
CA LEU A 116 8.97 -1.11 2.62
C LEU A 116 9.34 -1.90 3.87
N GLY A 117 10.38 -1.47 4.60
CA GLY A 117 10.80 -2.09 5.85
C GLY A 117 9.69 -2.15 6.90
N LEU A 118 8.96 -1.05 7.11
CA LEU A 118 7.82 -1.01 8.03
C LEU A 118 6.69 -1.96 7.63
N ASN A 119 6.37 -2.02 6.33
CA ASN A 119 5.33 -2.91 5.82
C ASN A 119 5.74 -4.38 5.96
N LEU A 120 6.98 -4.73 5.64
CA LEU A 120 7.50 -6.09 5.84
C LEU A 120 7.49 -6.48 7.32
N PHE A 121 7.92 -5.59 8.22
CA PHE A 121 7.81 -5.81 9.65
C PHE A 121 6.35 -6.03 10.10
N GLY A 122 5.41 -5.27 9.54
CA GLY A 122 3.98 -5.43 9.78
C GLY A 122 3.43 -6.79 9.36
N ILE A 123 3.91 -7.36 8.24
CA ILE A 123 3.56 -8.70 7.77
C ILE A 123 4.07 -9.77 8.76
N VAL A 124 5.34 -9.70 9.16
CA VAL A 124 5.98 -10.67 10.06
C VAL A 124 5.38 -10.62 11.47
N LYS A 125 5.09 -9.41 11.99
CA LYS A 125 4.61 -9.24 13.37
C LYS A 125 3.13 -9.57 13.55
N SER A 126 2.32 -9.45 12.51
CA SER A 126 0.94 -9.91 12.54
C SER A 126 0.98 -11.44 12.54
N ASN A 127 0.68 -12.10 13.66
CA ASN A 127 0.85 -13.56 13.76
C ASN A 127 -0.44 -14.28 14.18
N LYS A 128 -1.58 -13.71 13.78
CA LYS A 128 -2.92 -14.31 13.96
C LYS A 128 -3.67 -14.33 12.64
N ASP A 129 -3.25 -15.20 11.72
CA ASP A 129 -3.93 -15.37 10.41
C ASP A 129 -5.38 -15.86 10.52
N LYS A 130 -5.80 -16.30 11.71
CA LYS A 130 -7.18 -16.67 12.01
C LYS A 130 -8.11 -15.48 12.23
N ASP A 131 -7.57 -14.28 12.46
CA ASP A 131 -8.36 -13.06 12.66
C ASP A 131 -8.47 -12.29 11.33
N LEU A 132 -9.71 -12.03 10.92
CA LEU A 132 -10.02 -11.47 9.61
C LEU A 132 -9.39 -10.08 9.41
N LEU A 133 -9.44 -9.23 10.44
CA LEU A 133 -8.97 -7.85 10.37
C LEU A 133 -7.46 -7.75 10.45
N LEU A 134 -6.81 -8.67 11.16
CA LEU A 134 -5.35 -8.80 11.16
C LEU A 134 -4.82 -9.37 9.84
N GLN A 135 -5.57 -10.27 9.20
CA GLN A 135 -5.28 -10.71 7.83
C GLN A 135 -5.43 -9.56 6.83
N ALA A 136 -6.50 -8.76 6.92
CA ALA A 136 -6.66 -7.56 6.08
C ALA A 136 -5.48 -6.59 6.25
N ALA A 137 -5.00 -6.38 7.48
CA ALA A 137 -3.85 -5.54 7.75
C ALA A 137 -2.53 -6.09 7.15
N LYS A 138 -2.35 -7.42 7.13
CA LYS A 138 -1.22 -8.04 6.41
C LYS A 138 -1.29 -7.79 4.92
N LEU A 139 -2.47 -7.95 4.33
CA LEU A 139 -2.67 -7.75 2.89
C LEU A 139 -2.49 -6.29 2.49
N LEU A 140 -2.90 -5.34 3.35
CA LEU A 140 -2.58 -3.92 3.19
C LEU A 140 -1.07 -3.66 3.20
N ASN A 141 -0.34 -4.24 4.16
CA ASN A 141 1.12 -4.10 4.22
C ASN A 141 1.80 -4.71 2.99
N LEU A 142 1.36 -5.91 2.57
CA LEU A 142 1.86 -6.55 1.36
C LEU A 142 1.60 -5.68 0.13
N SER A 143 0.37 -5.19 -0.01
CA SER A 143 -0.04 -4.34 -1.12
C SER A 143 0.77 -3.05 -1.21
N SER A 144 0.98 -2.40 -0.07
CA SER A 144 1.85 -1.24 0.04
C SER A 144 3.30 -1.55 -0.30
N ALA A 145 3.82 -2.71 0.10
CA ALA A 145 5.18 -3.13 -0.24
C ALA A 145 5.34 -3.37 -1.75
N LEU A 146 4.39 -4.04 -2.40
CA LEU A 146 4.44 -4.27 -3.85
C LEU A 146 4.45 -2.96 -4.65
N ILE A 147 3.62 -1.98 -4.26
CA ILE A 147 3.65 -0.64 -4.89
C ILE A 147 4.92 0.14 -4.52
N GLY A 148 5.42 -0.01 -3.30
CA GLY A 148 6.69 0.55 -2.87
C GLY A 148 7.87 0.06 -3.71
N LEU A 149 7.87 -1.20 -4.14
CA LEU A 149 8.88 -1.76 -5.06
C LEU A 149 8.86 -1.07 -6.43
N VAL A 150 7.68 -0.79 -6.98
CA VAL A 150 7.56 -0.07 -8.27
C VAL A 150 8.23 1.30 -8.18
N LEU A 151 7.90 2.10 -7.15
CA LEU A 151 8.49 3.42 -6.99
C LEU A 151 9.98 3.37 -6.67
N THR A 152 10.42 2.40 -5.87
CA THR A 152 11.83 2.22 -5.54
C THR A 152 12.65 1.89 -6.79
N GLN A 153 12.16 0.98 -7.64
CA GLN A 153 12.81 0.67 -8.91
C GLN A 153 12.89 1.92 -9.81
N ALA A 154 11.78 2.65 -9.98
CA ALA A 154 11.74 3.84 -10.81
C ALA A 154 12.73 4.92 -10.30
N ALA A 155 12.81 5.09 -8.97
CA ALA A 155 13.77 6.00 -8.35
C ALA A 155 15.22 5.55 -8.61
N LEU A 156 15.56 4.28 -8.35
CA LEU A 156 16.90 3.75 -8.60
C LEU A 156 17.33 3.94 -10.05
N LEU A 157 16.50 3.51 -11.01
CA LEU A 157 16.79 3.64 -12.44
C LEU A 157 16.97 5.11 -12.88
N SER A 158 16.22 6.04 -12.29
CA SER A 158 16.30 7.46 -12.64
C SER A 158 17.63 8.14 -12.32
N PHE A 159 18.43 7.59 -11.38
CA PHE A 159 19.72 8.17 -11.03
C PHE A 159 20.93 7.25 -11.30
N THR A 160 20.72 5.95 -11.56
CA THR A 160 21.81 5.02 -11.91
C THR A 160 22.07 4.93 -13.40
N GLU A 161 21.05 5.15 -14.24
CA GLU A 161 21.18 5.05 -15.69
C GLU A 161 20.99 6.41 -16.37
N THR A 162 21.78 6.67 -17.42
CA THR A 162 21.67 7.89 -18.22
C THR A 162 20.55 7.81 -19.26
N LYS A 163 19.98 6.62 -19.45
CA LYS A 163 18.84 6.37 -20.35
C LYS A 163 17.60 6.10 -19.53
N THR A 164 16.46 6.50 -20.08
CA THR A 164 15.16 6.25 -19.48
C THR A 164 14.71 4.80 -19.75
N HIS A 165 14.11 4.12 -18.77
CA HIS A 165 13.64 2.73 -18.88
C HIS A 165 12.11 2.60 -18.79
N PRO A 166 11.34 3.15 -19.74
CA PRO A 166 9.88 3.17 -19.66
C PRO A 166 9.26 1.76 -19.66
N ILE A 167 9.84 0.81 -20.42
CA ILE A 167 9.35 -0.57 -20.49
C ILE A 167 9.53 -1.29 -19.14
N ALA A 168 10.68 -1.14 -18.49
CA ALA A 168 10.95 -1.79 -17.21
C ALA A 168 10.01 -1.28 -16.09
N ASN A 169 9.74 0.03 -16.08
CA ASN A 169 8.79 0.64 -15.15
C ASN A 169 7.34 0.20 -15.44
N LEU A 170 6.96 0.05 -16.71
CA LEU A 170 5.64 -0.46 -17.09
C LEU A 170 5.45 -1.91 -16.64
N ILE A 171 6.40 -2.80 -16.92
CA ILE A 171 6.31 -4.22 -16.57
C ILE A 171 6.11 -4.40 -15.07
N THR A 172 6.90 -3.70 -14.25
CA THR A 172 6.80 -3.79 -12.79
C THR A 172 5.53 -3.17 -12.25
N THR A 173 5.06 -2.07 -12.85
CA THR A 173 3.74 -1.49 -12.53
C THR A 173 2.63 -2.51 -12.80
N ILE A 174 2.61 -3.13 -13.98
CA ILE A 174 1.60 -4.13 -14.36
C ILE A 174 1.64 -5.32 -13.41
N LEU A 175 2.82 -5.87 -13.16
CA LEU A 175 3.01 -7.04 -12.31
C LEU A 175 2.49 -6.78 -10.88
N PHE A 176 3.01 -5.74 -10.23
CA PHE A 176 2.70 -5.49 -8.82
C PHE A 176 1.30 -4.92 -8.59
N SER A 177 0.78 -4.10 -9.51
CA SER A 177 -0.62 -3.67 -9.43
C SER A 177 -1.57 -4.81 -9.75
N GLY A 178 -1.22 -5.69 -10.69
CA GLY A 178 -1.98 -6.89 -11.03
C GLY A 178 -2.12 -7.84 -9.83
N ILE A 179 -1.03 -8.11 -9.10
CA ILE A 179 -1.07 -8.89 -7.87
C ILE A 179 -2.01 -8.24 -6.84
N ASN A 180 -1.94 -6.92 -6.67
CA ASN A 180 -2.82 -6.21 -5.73
C ASN A 180 -4.31 -6.23 -6.14
N ILE A 181 -4.60 -6.17 -7.44
CA ILE A 181 -5.95 -6.34 -7.97
C ILE A 181 -6.48 -7.73 -7.62
N VAL A 182 -5.66 -8.78 -7.81
CA VAL A 182 -6.01 -10.15 -7.43
C VAL A 182 -6.26 -10.25 -5.92
N ILE A 183 -5.41 -9.63 -5.08
CA ILE A 183 -5.62 -9.56 -3.62
C ILE A 183 -6.97 -8.93 -3.30
N GLY A 184 -7.30 -7.77 -3.89
CA GLY A 184 -8.56 -7.08 -3.67
C GLY A 184 -9.78 -7.90 -4.08
N ILE A 185 -9.75 -8.53 -5.25
CA ILE A 185 -10.81 -9.43 -5.74
C ILE A 185 -10.96 -10.64 -4.82
N TRP A 186 -9.85 -11.27 -4.42
CA TRP A 186 -9.88 -12.41 -3.51
C TRP A 186 -10.48 -12.03 -2.16
N MET A 187 -10.15 -10.86 -1.61
CA MET A 187 -10.75 -10.38 -0.36
C MET A 187 -12.27 -10.17 -0.48
N LEU A 188 -12.74 -9.69 -1.63
CA LEU A 188 -14.17 -9.49 -1.90
C LEU A 188 -14.92 -10.82 -2.10
N ALA A 189 -14.30 -11.78 -2.78
CA ALA A 189 -14.87 -13.08 -3.12
C ALA A 189 -14.73 -14.13 -1.99
N LYS A 190 -13.91 -13.88 -0.97
CA LYS A 190 -13.69 -14.82 0.14
C LYS A 190 -15.01 -15.09 0.85
N LYS A 191 -15.45 -16.35 0.81
CA LYS A 191 -16.56 -16.83 1.64
C LYS A 191 -16.13 -16.79 3.10
N MET A 192 -16.92 -16.11 3.92
CA MET A 192 -16.70 -16.11 5.36
C MET A 192 -17.27 -17.40 5.93
N PRO A 193 -16.57 -18.06 6.87
CA PRO A 193 -17.17 -19.16 7.60
C PRO A 193 -18.43 -18.64 8.30
N GLU A 194 -19.57 -19.30 8.07
CA GLU A 194 -20.76 -19.07 8.89
C GLU A 194 -20.37 -19.36 10.34
N ASN A 195 -20.58 -18.38 11.23
CA ASN A 195 -20.50 -18.63 12.66
C ASN A 195 -21.63 -19.62 12.99
N LEU A 196 -21.29 -20.91 13.03
CA LEU A 196 -22.18 -22.03 13.32
C LEU A 196 -22.72 -22.06 14.76
N ASN A 197 -22.75 -20.93 15.47
CA ASN A 197 -23.30 -20.81 16.82
C ASN A 197 -23.99 -19.45 16.98
N GLN A 198 -25.26 -19.41 16.64
CA GLN A 198 -26.27 -18.75 17.48
C GLN A 198 -27.20 -19.84 18.00
#